data_AF-A0A5A5TAX2-F1
#
_entry.id   AF-A0A5A5TAX2-F1
#
_cell.length_a   1.000
_cell.length_b   1.000
_cell.length_c   1.000
_cell.angle_alpha   90.00
_cell.angle_beta   90.00
_cell.angle_gamma   90.00
#
_symmetry.space_group_name_H-M   'P 1'
#
loop_
_entity.id
_entity.type
_entity.pdbx_description
1 polymer ?
#
loop_
_entity_poly.entity_id
_entity_poly.type
_entity_poly.pdbx_seq_one_letter_code
_entity_poly.pdbx_strand_id
1 'polypeptide(L)'
;MQNCANCGKQLSPGMTACPRCKQRIPTSEIQITYQSSYPDMVAQAHKHEDPQVQQQSAHSRLRPGITTLTHSDFPASSTPSSDPSAIPSMTIFSKLIIGVTFSMAFLLIISGLGLLYYAEIVHPTQLRLQAEATLEAVQDVDAENMRSARLQATATARGQINEIHAEATAQAQSNAQIQATATALQTLYKQSTSKKPFMQNPLFFESKAGWDIYPTKDGGGCAFTNNAFHSTVFQKGYFAPCIAHKTHVHNFALEIQMTILKGDEGGIIFRSNTRDSNFYSFRIRADGTYALMLTHANDTTSLVSDRSNLIKTGRRKMNILTVIVQGSNIYLYINRHYVGSASDSSYRAGAIGVMAVDRKHDTDVAFNNLRLWRL
;
A
#
# COMPACT_ATOMS: atom_id res chain seq x y z
N MET A 1 36.63 39.71 12.97
CA MET A 1 37.21 38.82 11.94
C MET A 1 38.72 38.97 12.01
N GLN A 2 39.46 37.88 12.17
CA GLN A 2 40.93 37.90 12.28
C GLN A 2 41.54 37.40 10.97
N ASN A 3 42.75 37.81 10.64
CA ASN A 3 43.49 37.24 9.50
C ASN A 3 44.42 36.14 10.00
N CYS A 4 44.60 35.08 9.21
CA CYS A 4 45.56 34.04 9.50
C CYS A 4 46.98 34.64 9.54
N ALA A 5 47.67 34.51 10.67
CA ALA A 5 49.02 35.02 10.85
C ALA A 5 50.03 34.47 9.82
N ASN A 6 49.79 33.27 9.27
CA ASN A 6 50.70 32.65 8.32
C ASN A 6 50.43 33.05 6.85
N CYS A 7 49.17 33.12 6.41
CA CYS A 7 48.86 33.34 4.99
C CYS A 7 47.95 34.56 4.70
N GLY A 8 47.66 35.38 5.71
CA GLY A 8 46.82 36.57 5.60
C GLY A 8 45.35 36.31 5.28
N LYS A 9 44.93 35.05 5.09
CA LYS A 9 43.54 34.70 4.79
C LYS A 9 42.62 35.11 5.95
N GLN A 10 41.57 35.86 5.65
CA GLN A 10 40.53 36.19 6.61
C GLN A 10 39.89 34.91 7.16
N LEU A 11 39.92 34.80 8.49
CA LEU A 11 39.40 33.69 9.27
C LEU A 11 38.01 34.05 9.76
N SER A 12 37.11 33.07 9.65
CA SER A 12 35.84 33.15 10.37
C SER A 12 36.08 32.88 11.85
N PRO A 13 35.22 33.40 12.75
CA PRO A 13 35.23 32.99 14.16
C PRO A 13 35.26 31.45 14.29
N GLY A 14 35.76 30.92 15.42
CA GLY A 14 35.73 29.47 15.75
C GLY A 14 36.57 28.53 14.87
N MET A 15 37.25 29.04 13.84
CA MET A 15 38.19 28.24 13.05
C MET A 15 39.34 27.74 13.94
N THR A 16 39.58 26.43 13.98
CA THR A 16 40.72 25.81 14.68
C THR A 16 41.94 25.63 13.78
N ALA A 17 41.77 25.76 12.46
CA ALA A 17 42.84 25.76 11.47
C ALA A 17 42.49 26.65 10.27
N CYS A 18 43.51 27.29 9.68
CA CYS A 18 43.35 28.12 8.51
C CYS A 18 42.97 27.28 7.27
N PRO A 19 41.92 27.63 6.52
CA PRO A 19 41.51 26.84 5.36
C PRO A 19 42.53 26.87 4.21
N ARG A 20 43.36 27.91 4.13
CA ARG A 20 44.34 28.10 3.04
C ARG A 20 45.67 27.41 3.32
N CYS A 21 46.25 27.58 4.51
CA CYS A 21 47.59 27.05 4.84
C CYS A 21 47.59 25.97 5.92
N LYS A 22 46.42 25.55 6.41
CA LYS A 22 46.24 24.52 7.46
C LYS A 22 46.88 24.83 8.83
N GLN A 23 47.44 26.02 9.01
CA GLN A 23 47.98 26.49 10.29
C GLN A 23 46.90 26.45 11.37
N ARG A 24 47.19 25.83 12.53
CA ARG A 24 46.28 25.87 13.69
C ARG A 24 46.10 27.30 14.19
N ILE A 25 44.88 27.65 14.56
CA ILE A 25 44.51 28.97 15.08
C ILE A 25 44.35 28.84 16.60
N PRO A 26 45.05 29.66 17.41
CA PRO A 26 44.86 29.67 18.86
C PRO A 26 43.43 30.10 19.20
N THR A 27 42.65 29.22 19.85
CA THR A 27 41.29 29.52 20.29
C THR A 27 41.33 30.33 21.59
N SER A 28 40.74 31.53 21.60
CA SER A 28 40.41 32.25 22.84
C SER A 28 39.22 31.59 23.54
N GLU A 29 39.34 31.32 24.83
CA GLU A 29 38.41 30.56 25.69
C GLU A 29 37.02 31.20 25.85
N ILE A 30 36.15 31.09 24.85
CA ILE A 30 34.71 31.16 25.11
C ILE A 30 34.17 29.75 24.91
N GLN A 31 33.98 29.05 26.03
CA GLN A 31 33.59 27.64 26.10
C GLN A 31 32.09 27.52 26.27
N ILE A 32 31.41 26.79 25.37
CA ILE A 32 29.97 26.50 25.47
C ILE A 32 29.78 24.97 25.56
N THR A 33 28.85 24.53 26.42
CA THR A 33 28.44 23.12 26.54
C THR A 33 27.27 22.86 25.57
N TYR A 34 27.12 21.65 25.00
CA TYR A 34 25.96 21.34 24.15
C TYR A 34 24.65 21.61 24.90
N GLN A 35 23.73 22.33 24.24
CA GLN A 35 22.50 22.79 24.88
C GLN A 35 21.31 21.82 24.76
N SER A 36 21.43 20.73 23.99
CA SER A 36 20.26 19.92 23.63
C SER A 36 20.54 18.41 23.56
N SER A 37 19.85 17.65 24.41
CA SER A 37 19.79 16.18 24.40
C SER A 37 18.55 15.67 23.64
N TYR A 38 18.62 14.46 23.10
CA TYR A 38 17.54 13.74 22.43
C TYR A 38 17.36 12.35 23.08
N PRO A 39 16.14 11.94 23.47
CA PRO A 39 15.90 10.59 23.97
C PRO A 39 15.93 9.54 22.84
N ASP A 40 16.75 8.49 22.98
CA ASP A 40 16.86 7.35 22.06
C ASP A 40 15.48 6.76 21.70
N MET A 41 14.89 7.17 20.58
CA MET A 41 13.73 6.48 19.98
C MET A 41 14.22 5.39 19.03
N VAL A 42 14.54 4.24 19.60
CA VAL A 42 14.53 2.96 18.88
C VAL A 42 13.30 2.20 19.38
N ALA A 43 12.45 1.79 18.43
CA ALA A 43 11.32 0.87 18.56
C ALA A 43 9.99 1.41 19.11
N GLN A 44 9.31 2.29 18.36
CA GLN A 44 7.84 2.27 18.28
C GLN A 44 7.38 2.57 16.84
N ALA A 45 7.62 1.61 15.94
CA ALA A 45 6.97 1.54 14.64
C ALA A 45 6.52 0.10 14.39
N HIS A 46 5.72 -0.44 15.31
CA HIS A 46 4.82 -1.57 15.08
C HIS A 46 3.68 -1.44 16.07
N LYS A 47 2.67 -0.65 15.69
CA LYS A 47 1.27 -0.73 16.13
C LYS A 47 0.44 0.25 15.28
N HIS A 48 0.45 -0.01 13.97
CA HIS A 48 -0.78 0.15 13.22
C HIS A 48 -1.21 -1.28 12.90
N GLU A 49 -1.99 -1.85 13.81
CA GLU A 49 -2.95 -2.88 13.46
C GLU A 49 -3.80 -2.31 12.33
N ASP A 50 -3.63 -2.92 11.17
CA ASP A 50 -4.63 -2.97 10.12
C ASP A 50 -5.97 -3.33 10.80
N PRO A 51 -7.03 -2.52 10.67
CA PRO A 51 -8.35 -2.99 11.02
C PRO A 51 -8.71 -4.07 10.01
N GLN A 52 -8.38 -5.31 10.36
CA GLN A 52 -9.02 -6.50 9.84
C GLN A 52 -10.52 -6.19 9.79
N VAL A 53 -11.03 -6.13 8.56
CA VAL A 53 -12.45 -6.11 8.26
C VAL A 53 -13.02 -7.41 8.82
N GLN A 54 -13.40 -7.39 10.09
CA GLN A 54 -14.25 -8.41 10.69
C GLN A 54 -15.62 -8.24 10.05
N GLN A 55 -15.85 -8.97 8.96
CA GLN A 55 -17.19 -9.29 8.51
C GLN A 55 -17.91 -10.01 9.66
N GLN A 56 -18.80 -9.27 10.30
CA GLN A 56 -19.81 -9.78 11.22
C GLN A 56 -20.71 -10.74 10.44
N SER A 57 -20.43 -12.04 10.54
CA SER A 57 -21.37 -13.08 10.18
C SER A 57 -22.36 -13.27 11.32
N ALA A 58 -23.49 -12.56 11.25
CA ALA A 58 -24.65 -12.83 12.10
C ALA A 58 -25.94 -12.69 11.30
N HIS A 59 -26.22 -13.66 10.41
CA HIS A 59 -27.57 -13.95 9.97
C HIS A 59 -27.88 -15.44 10.12
N SER A 60 -28.67 -15.72 11.15
CA SER A 60 -29.86 -16.57 11.13
C SER A 60 -29.71 -17.98 10.55
N ARG A 61 -29.52 -18.94 11.45
CA ARG A 61 -29.92 -20.35 11.22
C ARG A 61 -31.42 -20.42 11.03
N LEU A 62 -31.86 -20.93 9.88
CA LEU A 62 -33.08 -21.69 9.70
C LEU A 62 -32.97 -22.44 8.38
N ARG A 63 -32.70 -23.74 8.45
CA ARG A 63 -32.91 -24.69 7.35
C ARG A 63 -33.24 -26.05 7.97
N PRO A 64 -34.42 -26.61 7.70
CA PRO A 64 -34.61 -28.04 7.69
C PRO A 64 -34.85 -28.55 6.26
N GLY A 65 -34.45 -29.79 6.02
CA GLY A 65 -35.00 -30.62 4.94
C GLY A 65 -34.08 -30.83 3.74
N ILE A 66 -33.18 -31.82 3.83
CA ILE A 66 -32.86 -32.67 2.69
C ILE A 66 -33.07 -34.11 3.18
N THR A 67 -34.14 -34.72 2.71
CA THR A 67 -34.40 -36.15 2.86
C THR A 67 -33.98 -36.81 1.55
N THR A 68 -32.83 -37.46 1.54
CA THR A 68 -32.50 -38.51 0.58
C THR A 68 -33.19 -39.80 1.04
N LEU A 69 -34.17 -40.28 0.27
CA LEU A 69 -34.65 -41.66 0.35
C LEU A 69 -34.31 -42.35 -0.96
N THR A 70 -33.26 -43.16 -0.88
CA THR A 70 -32.93 -44.23 -1.80
C THR A 70 -33.92 -45.37 -1.61
N HIS A 71 -34.51 -45.79 -2.73
CA HIS A 71 -34.81 -47.18 -3.11
C HIS A 71 -35.36 -48.09 -1.99
N SER A 72 -36.69 -48.15 -1.91
CA SER A 72 -37.44 -49.15 -1.16
C SER A 72 -37.28 -50.54 -1.75
N ASP A 73 -36.82 -51.45 -0.90
CA ASP A 73 -36.91 -52.89 -1.01
C ASP A 73 -38.36 -53.38 -1.16
N PHE A 74 -38.47 -54.54 -1.81
CA PHE A 74 -39.65 -55.40 -1.87
C PHE A 74 -40.32 -55.57 -0.50
N PRO A 75 -41.66 -55.59 -0.49
CA PRO A 75 -42.37 -56.57 0.31
C PRO A 75 -43.33 -57.40 -0.54
N ALA A 76 -43.21 -58.70 -0.35
CA ALA A 76 -44.25 -59.66 -0.69
C ALA A 76 -45.55 -59.31 0.04
N SER A 77 -46.66 -59.29 -0.70
CA SER A 77 -48.00 -59.54 -0.19
C SER A 77 -48.68 -60.44 -1.21
N SER A 78 -48.90 -61.72 -0.92
CA SER A 78 -49.96 -62.28 -0.07
C SER A 78 -51.35 -61.86 -0.53
N THR A 79 -51.89 -62.64 -1.46
CA THR A 79 -53.34 -62.76 -1.65
C THR A 79 -53.75 -64.23 -1.56
N PRO A 80 -54.96 -64.50 -1.08
CA PRO A 80 -55.24 -65.66 -0.26
C PRO A 80 -55.64 -66.87 -1.09
N SER A 81 -55.22 -68.03 -0.60
CA SER A 81 -55.85 -69.32 -0.85
C SER A 81 -57.29 -69.30 -0.33
N SER A 82 -58.25 -69.49 -1.24
CA SER A 82 -59.61 -69.91 -0.91
C SER A 82 -60.05 -70.97 -1.93
N ASP A 83 -59.87 -72.22 -1.54
CA ASP A 83 -60.74 -73.33 -1.93
C ASP A 83 -61.77 -73.43 -0.79
N PRO A 84 -63.08 -73.64 -1.03
CA PRO A 84 -63.49 -75.03 -1.23
C PRO A 84 -64.76 -75.24 -2.07
N SER A 85 -65.04 -76.52 -2.33
CA SER A 85 -66.38 -77.12 -2.60
C SER A 85 -66.80 -77.13 -4.08
N ALA A 86 -67.36 -78.17 -4.67
CA ALA A 86 -67.64 -79.55 -4.29
C ALA A 86 -68.01 -80.28 -5.61
N ILE A 87 -67.72 -81.58 -5.67
CA ILE A 87 -68.12 -82.48 -6.78
C ILE A 87 -69.66 -82.64 -6.76
N PRO A 88 -70.33 -82.76 -7.92
CA PRO A 88 -71.02 -84.01 -8.16
C PRO A 88 -70.73 -84.58 -9.55
N SER A 89 -70.68 -85.91 -9.58
CA SER A 89 -70.80 -86.73 -10.76
C SER A 89 -72.20 -86.58 -11.40
N MET A 90 -72.30 -86.77 -12.71
CA MET A 90 -73.16 -87.79 -13.33
C MET A 90 -73.04 -87.74 -14.86
N THR A 91 -73.07 -88.93 -15.45
CA THR A 91 -73.09 -89.23 -16.88
C THR A 91 -74.53 -89.27 -17.44
N ILE A 92 -74.62 -89.24 -18.78
CA ILE A 92 -75.67 -89.78 -19.71
C ILE A 92 -76.54 -88.76 -20.50
N PHE A 93 -76.29 -88.76 -21.84
CA PHE A 93 -77.08 -88.45 -23.05
C PHE A 93 -78.27 -87.46 -23.06
N SER A 94 -78.28 -86.51 -24.01
CA SER A 94 -79.22 -86.52 -25.17
C SER A 94 -78.96 -85.35 -26.15
N LYS A 95 -79.19 -85.61 -27.45
CA LYS A 95 -78.82 -84.82 -28.63
C LYS A 95 -79.81 -83.67 -28.86
N LEU A 96 -79.36 -82.40 -28.93
CA LEU A 96 -79.94 -81.38 -29.85
C LEU A 96 -79.22 -80.01 -29.87
N ILE A 97 -77.89 -79.90 -30.00
CA ILE A 97 -77.23 -78.57 -30.10
C ILE A 97 -76.09 -78.59 -31.13
N ILE A 98 -76.47 -78.55 -32.41
CA ILE A 98 -75.51 -78.35 -33.52
C ILE A 98 -75.67 -76.94 -34.15
N GLY A 99 -76.81 -76.26 -34.02
CA GLY A 99 -77.00 -74.91 -34.59
C GLY A 99 -76.40 -73.75 -33.77
N VAL A 100 -76.48 -73.83 -32.43
CA VAL A 100 -75.95 -72.79 -31.52
C VAL A 100 -74.42 -72.87 -31.42
N THR A 101 -73.84 -74.07 -31.57
CA THR A 101 -72.38 -74.30 -31.56
C THR A 101 -71.70 -73.75 -32.81
N PHE A 102 -72.30 -73.84 -34.00
CA PHE A 102 -71.76 -73.19 -35.20
C PHE A 102 -71.84 -71.67 -35.12
N SER A 103 -72.92 -71.11 -34.57
CA SER A 103 -73.08 -69.65 -34.39
C SER A 103 -72.08 -69.09 -33.37
N MET A 104 -71.86 -69.82 -32.26
CA MET A 104 -70.88 -69.47 -31.23
C MET A 104 -69.44 -69.66 -31.71
N ALA A 105 -69.16 -70.70 -32.51
CA ALA A 105 -67.87 -70.89 -33.17
C ALA A 105 -67.56 -69.76 -34.17
N PHE A 106 -68.55 -69.30 -34.94
CA PHE A 106 -68.37 -68.19 -35.88
C PHE A 106 -68.12 -66.86 -35.16
N LEU A 107 -68.84 -66.59 -34.06
CA LEU A 107 -68.56 -65.44 -33.19
C LEU A 107 -67.17 -65.52 -32.55
N LEU A 108 -66.73 -66.70 -32.13
CA LEU A 108 -65.38 -66.90 -31.60
C LEU A 108 -64.30 -66.67 -32.66
N ILE A 109 -64.53 -67.11 -33.91
CA ILE A 109 -63.60 -66.88 -35.03
C ILE A 109 -63.53 -65.39 -35.38
N ILE A 110 -64.67 -64.69 -35.46
CA ILE A 110 -64.69 -63.23 -35.69
C ILE A 110 -64.02 -62.49 -34.54
N SER A 111 -64.29 -62.90 -33.29
CA SER A 111 -63.62 -62.32 -32.12
C SER A 111 -62.12 -62.59 -32.13
N GLY A 112 -61.69 -63.78 -32.53
CA GLY A 112 -60.28 -64.19 -32.60
C GLY A 112 -59.53 -63.47 -33.70
N LEU A 113 -60.13 -63.30 -34.89
CA LEU A 113 -59.57 -62.48 -35.97
C LEU A 113 -59.53 -60.99 -35.58
N GLY A 114 -60.54 -60.48 -34.88
CA GLY A 114 -60.53 -59.13 -34.33
C GLY A 114 -59.43 -58.93 -33.28
N LEU A 115 -59.20 -59.93 -32.43
CA LEU A 115 -58.17 -59.92 -31.41
C LEU A 115 -56.76 -60.05 -32.00
N LEU A 116 -56.59 -60.83 -33.07
CA LEU A 116 -55.35 -60.92 -33.86
C LEU A 116 -55.07 -59.62 -34.63
N TYR A 117 -56.07 -59.03 -35.29
CA TYR A 117 -55.94 -57.72 -35.94
C TYR A 117 -55.58 -56.62 -34.93
N TYR A 118 -56.20 -56.66 -33.75
CA TYR A 118 -55.86 -55.76 -32.66
C TYR A 118 -54.44 -55.99 -32.14
N ALA A 119 -54.03 -57.24 -31.90
CA ALA A 119 -52.74 -57.59 -31.31
C ALA A 119 -51.55 -57.42 -32.29
N GLU A 120 -51.72 -57.74 -33.57
CA GLU A 120 -50.63 -57.70 -34.57
C GLU A 120 -50.54 -56.37 -35.32
N ILE A 121 -51.64 -55.61 -35.43
CA ILE A 121 -51.68 -54.40 -36.28
C ILE A 121 -51.95 -53.15 -35.45
N VAL A 122 -53.03 -53.09 -34.66
CA VAL A 122 -53.45 -51.85 -33.97
C VAL A 122 -52.62 -51.56 -32.71
N HIS A 123 -52.41 -52.55 -31.86
CA HIS A 123 -51.66 -52.38 -30.62
C HIS A 123 -50.16 -52.03 -30.85
N PRO A 124 -49.43 -52.67 -31.78
CA PRO A 124 -48.04 -52.30 -32.05
C PRO A 124 -47.90 -50.94 -32.77
N THR A 125 -48.90 -50.52 -33.57
CA THR A 125 -48.88 -49.18 -34.17
C THR A 125 -49.13 -48.08 -33.14
N GLN A 126 -50.02 -48.29 -32.17
CA GLN A 126 -50.20 -47.36 -31.04
C GLN A 126 -48.94 -47.25 -30.17
N LEU A 127 -48.26 -48.37 -29.90
CA LEU A 127 -46.99 -48.37 -29.17
C LEU A 127 -45.89 -47.61 -29.93
N ARG A 128 -45.83 -47.72 -31.27
CA ARG A 128 -44.89 -46.97 -32.10
C ARG A 128 -45.17 -45.46 -32.08
N LEU A 129 -46.44 -45.06 -32.21
CA LEU A 129 -46.84 -43.65 -32.14
C LEU A 129 -46.52 -43.03 -30.76
N GLN A 130 -46.73 -43.79 -29.67
CA GLN A 130 -46.35 -43.36 -28.33
C GLN A 130 -44.82 -43.26 -28.16
N ALA A 131 -44.06 -44.22 -28.71
CA ALA A 131 -42.60 -44.22 -28.65
C ALA A 131 -41.98 -43.04 -29.42
N GLU A 132 -42.50 -42.70 -30.60
CA GLU A 132 -42.07 -41.52 -31.38
C GLU A 132 -42.38 -40.21 -30.64
N ALA A 133 -43.60 -40.06 -30.10
CA ALA A 133 -43.98 -38.88 -29.32
C ALA A 133 -43.11 -38.71 -28.06
N THR A 134 -42.72 -39.79 -27.39
CA THR A 134 -41.76 -39.72 -26.27
C THR A 134 -40.35 -39.35 -26.70
N LEU A 135 -39.91 -39.76 -27.88
CA LEU A 135 -38.58 -39.45 -28.40
C LEU A 135 -38.46 -37.97 -28.77
N GLU A 136 -39.48 -37.40 -29.42
CA GLU A 136 -39.56 -35.97 -29.74
C GLU A 136 -39.60 -35.12 -28.46
N ALA A 137 -40.40 -35.52 -27.46
CA ALA A 137 -40.46 -34.81 -26.17
C ALA A 137 -39.12 -34.81 -25.43
N VAL A 138 -38.35 -35.92 -25.49
CA VAL A 138 -37.00 -35.99 -24.92
C VAL A 138 -36.02 -35.11 -25.69
N GLN A 139 -36.07 -35.11 -27.02
CA GLN A 139 -35.22 -34.25 -27.86
C GLN A 139 -35.47 -32.75 -27.63
N ASP A 140 -36.73 -32.34 -27.47
CA ASP A 140 -37.09 -30.95 -27.16
C ASP A 140 -36.58 -30.52 -25.78
N VAL A 141 -36.71 -31.38 -24.78
CA VAL A 141 -36.17 -31.14 -23.43
C VAL A 141 -34.64 -31.04 -23.46
N ASP A 142 -33.94 -31.90 -24.21
CA ASP A 142 -32.48 -31.84 -24.36
C ASP A 142 -32.03 -30.57 -25.09
N ALA A 143 -32.76 -30.15 -26.13
CA ALA A 143 -32.49 -28.92 -26.85
C ALA A 143 -32.67 -27.68 -25.96
N GLU A 144 -33.70 -27.65 -25.11
CA GLU A 144 -33.96 -26.56 -24.17
C GLU A 144 -32.96 -26.54 -23.01
N ASN A 145 -32.58 -27.71 -22.49
CA ASN A 145 -31.52 -27.86 -21.50
C ASN A 145 -30.18 -27.35 -22.05
N MET A 146 -29.84 -27.67 -23.30
CA MET A 146 -28.64 -27.17 -23.96
C MET A 146 -28.68 -25.65 -24.19
N ARG A 147 -29.83 -25.09 -24.58
CA ARG A 147 -30.01 -23.64 -24.71
C ARG A 147 -29.83 -22.93 -23.37
N SER A 148 -30.47 -23.44 -22.33
CA SER A 148 -30.37 -22.92 -20.96
C SER A 148 -28.93 -22.98 -20.44
N ALA A 149 -28.24 -24.10 -20.63
CA ALA A 149 -26.83 -24.26 -20.26
C ALA A 149 -25.93 -23.27 -21.03
N ARG A 150 -26.19 -23.06 -22.33
CA ARG A 150 -25.42 -22.11 -23.15
C ARG A 150 -25.65 -20.66 -22.74
N LEU A 151 -26.89 -20.29 -22.40
CA LEU A 151 -27.21 -18.96 -21.88
C LEU A 151 -26.52 -18.72 -20.54
N GLN A 152 -26.58 -19.68 -19.62
CA GLN A 152 -25.91 -19.59 -18.32
C GLN A 152 -24.38 -19.48 -18.49
N ALA A 153 -23.77 -20.32 -19.33
CA ALA A 153 -22.34 -20.24 -19.63
C ALA A 153 -21.94 -18.87 -20.21
N THR A 154 -22.75 -18.31 -21.11
CA THR A 154 -22.51 -16.98 -21.70
C THR A 154 -22.68 -15.87 -20.68
N ALA A 155 -23.69 -15.94 -19.80
CA ALA A 155 -23.92 -14.98 -18.74
C ALA A 155 -22.76 -14.99 -17.73
N THR A 156 -22.30 -16.17 -17.31
CA THR A 156 -21.15 -16.34 -16.43
C THR A 156 -19.88 -15.79 -17.07
N ALA A 157 -19.61 -16.11 -18.36
CA ALA A 157 -18.45 -15.60 -19.07
C ALA A 157 -18.46 -14.06 -19.20
N ARG A 158 -19.63 -13.46 -19.49
CA ARG A 158 -19.78 -12.00 -19.52
C ARG A 158 -19.60 -11.37 -18.14
N GLY A 159 -20.13 -12.00 -17.09
CA GLY A 159 -19.91 -11.58 -15.70
C GLY A 159 -18.43 -11.52 -15.35
N GLN A 160 -17.70 -12.60 -15.65
CA GLN A 160 -16.25 -12.68 -15.43
C GLN A 160 -15.46 -11.64 -16.22
N ILE A 161 -15.80 -11.41 -17.50
CA ILE A 161 -15.16 -10.38 -18.32
C ILE A 161 -15.42 -8.98 -17.74
N ASN A 162 -16.64 -8.71 -17.29
CA ASN A 162 -17.00 -7.43 -16.70
C ASN A 162 -16.25 -7.19 -15.37
N GLU A 163 -16.10 -8.23 -14.54
CA GLU A 163 -15.31 -8.18 -13.30
C GLU A 163 -13.83 -7.89 -13.59
N ILE A 164 -13.21 -8.62 -14.54
CA ILE A 164 -11.82 -8.39 -14.97
C ILE A 164 -11.64 -6.96 -15.50
N HIS A 165 -12.61 -6.46 -16.30
CA HIS A 165 -12.54 -5.12 -16.85
C HIS A 165 -12.68 -4.04 -15.75
N ALA A 166 -13.53 -4.27 -14.76
CA ALA A 166 -13.67 -3.37 -13.61
C ALA A 166 -12.39 -3.30 -12.78
N GLU A 167 -11.75 -4.44 -12.49
CA GLU A 167 -10.49 -4.50 -11.76
C GLU A 167 -9.34 -3.83 -12.53
N ALA A 168 -9.20 -4.14 -13.82
CA ALA A 168 -8.19 -3.51 -14.68
C ALA A 168 -8.38 -1.99 -14.76
N THR A 169 -9.62 -1.51 -14.82
CA THR A 169 -9.94 -0.08 -14.84
C THR A 169 -9.58 0.57 -13.50
N ALA A 170 -9.90 -0.06 -12.37
CA ALA A 170 -9.54 0.43 -11.04
C ALA A 170 -8.01 0.51 -10.86
N GLN A 171 -7.27 -0.51 -11.29
CA GLN A 171 -5.80 -0.53 -11.28
C GLN A 171 -5.22 0.60 -12.15
N ALA A 172 -5.77 0.79 -13.36
CA ALA A 172 -5.32 1.84 -14.28
C ALA A 172 -5.56 3.25 -13.70
N GLN A 173 -6.71 3.48 -13.08
CA GLN A 173 -7.04 4.74 -12.42
C GLN A 173 -6.12 5.02 -11.23
N SER A 174 -5.86 4.01 -10.39
CA SER A 174 -4.93 4.11 -9.26
C SER A 174 -3.51 4.46 -9.74
N ASN A 175 -3.01 3.77 -10.76
CA ASN A 175 -1.71 4.03 -11.35
C ASN A 175 -1.62 5.44 -11.96
N ALA A 176 -2.67 5.89 -12.67
CA ALA A 176 -2.72 7.24 -13.23
C ALA A 176 -2.68 8.32 -12.14
N GLN A 177 -3.37 8.11 -11.01
CA GLN A 177 -3.36 9.03 -9.88
C GLN A 177 -1.98 9.10 -9.20
N ILE A 178 -1.30 7.97 -9.03
CA ILE A 178 0.07 7.93 -8.49
C ILE A 178 1.02 8.73 -9.39
N GLN A 179 0.96 8.50 -10.71
CA GLN A 179 1.79 9.21 -11.68
C GLN A 179 1.49 10.72 -11.73
N ALA A 180 0.21 11.10 -11.68
CA ALA A 180 -0.19 12.50 -11.63
C ALA A 180 0.33 13.20 -10.37
N THR A 181 0.24 12.53 -9.22
CA THR A 181 0.75 13.06 -7.93
C THR A 181 2.27 13.23 -7.95
N ALA A 182 3.01 12.21 -8.41
CA ALA A 182 4.46 12.29 -8.57
C ALA A 182 4.88 13.43 -9.51
N THR A 183 4.16 13.59 -10.62
CA THR A 183 4.38 14.67 -11.60
C THR A 183 4.12 16.06 -11.00
N ALA A 184 3.03 16.21 -10.24
CA ALA A 184 2.69 17.45 -9.56
C ALA A 184 3.76 17.85 -8.54
N LEU A 185 4.22 16.90 -7.72
CA LEU A 185 5.25 17.14 -6.69
C LEU A 185 6.62 17.44 -7.29
N GLN A 186 6.96 16.82 -8.42
CA GLN A 186 8.18 17.18 -9.16
C GLN A 186 8.06 18.55 -9.83
N THR A 187 6.87 18.91 -10.30
CA THR A 187 6.58 20.24 -10.87
C THR A 187 6.71 21.32 -9.81
N LEU A 188 6.23 21.08 -8.59
CA LEU A 188 6.40 21.97 -7.44
C LEU A 188 7.89 22.27 -7.18
N TYR A 189 8.75 21.25 -7.22
CA TYR A 189 10.20 21.45 -7.08
C TYR A 189 10.76 22.36 -8.16
N LYS A 190 10.45 22.06 -9.44
CA LYS A 190 10.94 22.85 -10.57
C LYS A 190 10.47 24.30 -10.50
N GLN A 191 9.20 24.53 -10.19
CA GLN A 191 8.63 25.87 -10.07
C GLN A 191 9.26 26.65 -8.90
N SER A 192 9.35 26.04 -7.72
CA SER A 192 9.89 26.66 -6.50
C SER A 192 11.38 27.01 -6.61
N THR A 193 12.12 26.33 -7.49
CA THR A 193 13.57 26.54 -7.70
C THR A 193 13.91 27.21 -9.05
N SER A 194 12.90 27.59 -9.84
CA SER A 194 13.07 28.14 -11.20
C SER A 194 13.69 29.54 -11.23
N LYS A 195 13.34 30.39 -10.26
CA LYS A 195 13.82 31.77 -10.18
C LYS A 195 15.23 31.81 -9.59
N LYS A 196 15.93 32.95 -9.72
CA LYS A 196 17.19 33.17 -9.00
C LYS A 196 16.94 33.09 -7.48
N PRO A 197 17.72 32.32 -6.71
CA PRO A 197 17.58 32.29 -5.26
C PRO A 197 17.85 33.68 -4.68
N PHE A 198 17.07 34.10 -3.69
CA PHE A 198 17.29 35.40 -3.04
C PHE A 198 18.54 35.38 -2.15
N MET A 199 18.92 34.18 -1.67
CA MET A 199 20.17 33.96 -0.96
C MET A 199 20.87 32.75 -1.57
N GLN A 200 22.14 32.94 -1.93
CA GLN A 200 23.04 31.88 -2.33
C GLN A 200 24.32 32.03 -1.51
N ASN A 201 24.68 30.96 -0.80
CA ASN A 201 25.83 30.96 0.08
C ASN A 201 26.63 29.66 -0.13
N PRO A 202 27.91 29.73 -0.53
CA PRO A 202 28.70 28.53 -0.75
C PRO A 202 29.06 27.79 0.56
N LEU A 203 28.88 28.44 1.71
CA LEU A 203 29.11 27.93 3.07
C LEU A 203 30.56 27.50 3.33
N PHE A 204 31.55 28.26 2.87
CA PHE A 204 32.95 28.06 3.26
C PHE A 204 33.59 29.25 3.98
N PHE A 205 32.81 30.30 4.22
CA PHE A 205 33.16 31.48 5.00
C PHE A 205 31.90 32.13 5.55
N GLU A 206 32.04 32.88 6.64
CA GLU A 206 30.89 33.58 7.23
C GLU A 206 30.31 34.61 6.27
N SER A 207 28.98 34.64 6.20
CA SER A 207 28.24 35.58 5.35
C SER A 207 27.49 36.61 6.20
N LYS A 208 26.57 37.38 5.62
CA LYS A 208 25.67 38.26 6.40
C LYS A 208 24.55 37.50 7.11
N ALA A 209 24.46 36.17 6.94
CA ALA A 209 23.40 35.34 7.51
C ALA A 209 23.53 35.13 9.03
N GLY A 210 24.70 35.42 9.63
CA GLY A 210 24.91 35.34 11.07
C GLY A 210 24.83 33.91 11.58
N TRP A 211 25.65 33.03 11.02
CA TRP A 211 25.72 31.64 11.47
C TRP A 211 26.31 31.53 12.86
N ASP A 212 25.80 30.59 13.64
CA ASP A 212 26.43 30.15 14.87
C ASP A 212 27.81 29.61 14.62
N ILE A 213 28.74 30.13 15.40
CA ILE A 213 30.10 29.64 15.39
C ILE A 213 30.56 29.55 16.84
N TYR A 214 30.65 28.33 17.33
CA TYR A 214 31.06 28.05 18.70
C TYR A 214 31.82 26.71 18.75
N PRO A 215 32.92 26.64 19.53
CA PRO A 215 33.53 25.39 19.91
C PRO A 215 32.90 24.83 21.19
N THR A 216 32.79 23.51 21.29
CA THR A 216 32.50 22.81 22.55
C THR A 216 33.78 22.26 23.18
N LYS A 217 33.74 21.88 24.47
CA LYS A 217 34.94 21.42 25.22
C LYS A 217 35.60 20.19 24.63
N ASP A 218 34.82 19.29 24.05
CA ASP A 218 35.21 18.08 23.33
C ASP A 218 35.68 18.37 21.89
N GLY A 219 35.62 19.62 21.43
CA GLY A 219 36.07 20.04 20.11
C GLY A 219 35.01 19.95 19.00
N GLY A 220 33.75 19.73 19.35
CA GLY A 220 32.61 19.85 18.43
C GLY A 220 32.06 21.28 18.33
N GLY A 221 30.81 21.41 17.88
CA GLY A 221 30.13 22.68 17.64
C GLY A 221 30.04 23.04 16.15
N CYS A 222 30.10 24.33 15.84
CA CYS A 222 29.85 24.88 14.51
C CYS A 222 31.04 25.71 14.03
N ALA A 223 31.58 25.41 12.84
CA ALA A 223 32.70 26.15 12.29
C ALA A 223 32.82 26.06 10.76
N PHE A 224 33.34 27.11 10.13
CA PHE A 224 33.78 27.04 8.74
C PHE A 224 35.18 26.42 8.68
N THR A 225 35.33 25.26 8.05
CA THR A 225 36.64 24.62 7.89
C THR A 225 36.64 23.76 6.64
N ASN A 226 37.82 23.48 6.09
CA ASN A 226 37.99 22.61 4.93
C ASN A 226 37.04 22.90 3.75
N ASN A 227 36.79 24.18 3.47
CA ASN A 227 35.88 24.67 2.44
C ASN A 227 34.40 24.26 2.61
N ALA A 228 33.94 24.06 3.83
CA ALA A 228 32.54 23.80 4.17
C ALA A 228 32.18 24.40 5.53
N PHE A 229 30.89 24.41 5.84
CA PHE A 229 30.40 24.70 7.17
C PHE A 229 30.12 23.37 7.85
N HIS A 230 30.74 23.15 8.99
CA HIS A 230 30.69 21.91 9.73
C HIS A 230 29.80 22.05 10.95
N SER A 231 28.94 21.07 11.15
CA SER A 231 28.28 20.80 12.41
C SER A 231 28.85 19.49 12.96
N THR A 232 29.28 19.52 14.22
CA THR A 232 30.02 18.43 14.84
C THR A 232 29.52 18.16 16.24
N VAL A 233 29.31 16.88 16.58
CA VAL A 233 28.86 16.44 17.90
C VAL A 233 29.53 15.12 18.28
N PHE A 234 30.10 15.04 19.49
CA PHE A 234 30.81 13.85 20.01
C PHE A 234 30.21 13.34 21.33
N GLN A 235 28.91 13.60 21.50
CA GLN A 235 28.18 13.16 22.67
C GLN A 235 26.93 12.38 22.23
N LYS A 236 26.92 11.08 22.52
CA LYS A 236 25.80 10.20 22.20
C LYS A 236 24.47 10.78 22.70
N GLY A 237 23.48 10.83 21.82
CA GLY A 237 22.14 11.33 22.12
C GLY A 237 22.04 12.85 22.08
N TYR A 238 23.03 13.55 21.52
CA TYR A 238 23.00 15.00 21.37
C TYR A 238 23.05 15.39 19.89
N PHE A 239 22.69 16.64 19.64
CA PHE A 239 22.85 17.27 18.34
C PHE A 239 23.49 18.65 18.50
N ALA A 240 24.13 19.11 17.43
CA ALA A 240 24.73 20.45 17.36
C ALA A 240 23.93 21.31 16.36
N PRO A 241 22.98 22.14 16.81
CA PRO A 241 22.30 23.07 15.92
C PRO A 241 23.25 24.20 15.55
N CYS A 242 23.35 24.51 14.25
CA CYS A 242 24.09 25.66 13.75
C CYS A 242 23.10 26.57 13.00
N ILE A 243 22.65 27.65 13.64
CA ILE A 243 21.56 28.49 13.16
C ILE A 243 22.09 29.77 12.52
N ALA A 244 21.45 30.19 11.44
CA ALA A 244 21.72 31.48 10.78
C ALA A 244 20.75 32.55 11.33
N HIS A 245 21.07 33.13 12.48
CA HIS A 245 20.16 33.99 13.25
C HIS A 245 19.65 35.25 12.53
N LYS A 246 20.34 35.72 11.49
CA LYS A 246 19.89 36.88 10.70
C LYS A 246 18.97 36.48 9.53
N THR A 247 18.54 35.22 9.48
CA THR A 247 17.56 34.74 8.52
C THR A 247 16.17 34.71 9.13
N HIS A 248 15.15 34.94 8.31
CA HIS A 248 13.75 34.81 8.71
C HIS A 248 12.93 34.41 7.48
N VAL A 249 12.33 33.22 7.50
CA VAL A 249 11.59 32.65 6.38
C VAL A 249 10.21 32.15 6.82
N HIS A 250 9.21 32.31 5.93
CA HIS A 250 7.84 31.81 6.12
C HIS A 250 7.53 30.73 5.08
N ASN A 251 7.24 31.13 3.84
CA ASN A 251 7.12 30.27 2.67
C ASN A 251 8.41 30.35 1.87
N PHE A 252 9.06 29.21 1.65
CA PHE A 252 10.37 29.17 1.05
C PHE A 252 10.68 27.79 0.46
N ALA A 253 11.65 27.76 -0.46
CA ALA A 253 12.40 26.55 -0.77
C ALA A 253 13.84 26.73 -0.28
N LEU A 254 14.41 25.71 0.36
CA LEU A 254 15.81 25.68 0.79
C LEU A 254 16.45 24.43 0.20
N GLU A 255 17.51 24.60 -0.59
CA GLU A 255 18.36 23.51 -1.12
C GLU A 255 19.77 23.63 -0.54
N ILE A 256 20.36 22.52 -0.11
CA ILE A 256 21.74 22.48 0.39
C ILE A 256 22.43 21.17 0.00
N GLN A 257 23.75 21.21 -0.18
CA GLN A 257 24.58 20.02 -0.28
C GLN A 257 25.05 19.60 1.11
N MET A 258 24.88 18.33 1.45
CA MET A 258 25.24 17.77 2.74
C MET A 258 26.07 16.50 2.55
N THR A 259 27.13 16.36 3.34
CA THR A 259 27.97 15.17 3.39
C THR A 259 28.23 14.77 4.83
N ILE A 260 27.80 13.58 5.23
CA ILE A 260 28.17 12.98 6.52
C ILE A 260 29.60 12.45 6.40
N LEU A 261 30.57 13.14 6.99
CA LEU A 261 31.99 12.78 6.92
C LEU A 261 32.34 11.65 7.89
N LYS A 262 31.80 11.75 9.11
CA LYS A 262 31.91 10.78 10.21
C LYS A 262 30.54 10.66 10.89
N GLY A 263 30.26 9.51 11.49
CA GLY A 263 29.09 9.33 12.34
C GLY A 263 27.83 8.91 11.59
N ASP A 264 26.68 9.43 12.05
CA ASP A 264 25.37 8.80 11.86
C ASP A 264 24.40 9.61 11.00
N GLU A 265 24.14 10.86 11.38
CA GLU A 265 22.99 11.62 10.90
C GLU A 265 23.27 13.13 10.80
N GLY A 266 22.72 13.75 9.76
CA GLY A 266 22.77 15.19 9.58
C GLY A 266 21.49 15.70 8.92
N GLY A 267 21.27 17.01 8.98
CA GLY A 267 20.08 17.59 8.39
C GLY A 267 20.07 19.10 8.31
N ILE A 268 18.98 19.60 7.76
CA ILE A 268 18.63 21.02 7.72
C ILE A 268 17.65 21.34 8.84
N ILE A 269 17.82 22.51 9.45
CA ILE A 269 16.90 23.12 10.41
C ILE A 269 16.14 24.25 9.71
N PHE A 270 14.85 24.40 10.01
CA PHE A 270 14.07 25.52 9.51
C PHE A 270 12.95 25.94 10.46
N ARG A 271 12.56 27.22 10.32
CA ARG A 271 11.61 27.90 11.22
C ARG A 271 12.05 27.82 12.69
N SER A 272 13.36 27.96 12.94
CA SER A 272 13.91 28.03 14.29
C SER A 272 13.48 29.31 14.99
N ASN A 273 13.07 29.18 16.25
CA ASN A 273 12.83 30.32 17.13
C ASN A 273 14.15 31.01 17.52
N THR A 274 14.05 32.14 18.23
CA THR A 274 15.22 32.93 18.66
C THR A 274 16.02 32.32 19.82
N ARG A 275 15.60 31.15 20.32
CA ARG A 275 16.25 30.43 21.43
C ARG A 275 16.82 29.07 20.98
N ASP A 276 16.72 28.77 19.68
CA ASP A 276 17.14 27.53 19.03
C ASP A 276 16.61 26.25 19.67
N SER A 277 15.50 26.37 20.39
CA SER A 277 14.87 25.28 21.13
C SER A 277 13.68 24.69 20.37
N ASN A 278 13.12 25.44 19.43
CA ASN A 278 11.87 25.08 18.74
C ASN A 278 12.09 25.24 17.24
N PHE A 279 12.05 24.14 16.49
CA PHE A 279 12.30 24.13 15.06
C PHE A 279 11.80 22.85 14.39
N TYR A 280 11.67 22.87 13.06
CA TYR A 280 11.62 21.64 12.28
C TYR A 280 13.00 21.25 11.80
N SER A 281 13.22 19.96 11.58
CA SER A 281 14.44 19.48 10.95
C SER A 281 14.17 18.34 9.98
N PHE A 282 14.75 18.43 8.78
CA PHE A 282 14.74 17.37 7.79
C PHE A 282 16.11 16.72 7.75
N ARG A 283 16.18 15.45 8.13
CA ARG A 283 17.40 14.71 8.45
C ARG A 283 17.53 13.47 7.58
N ILE A 284 18.75 13.10 7.22
CA ILE A 284 19.06 11.80 6.61
C ILE A 284 20.18 11.10 7.38
N ARG A 285 20.13 9.78 7.37
CA ARG A 285 21.16 8.91 7.95
C ARG A 285 22.00 8.27 6.87
N ALA A 286 23.23 7.90 7.23
CA ALA A 286 24.11 7.16 6.34
C ALA A 286 23.55 5.79 5.91
N ASP A 287 22.55 5.25 6.62
CA ASP A 287 21.90 3.97 6.33
C ASP A 287 20.75 4.05 5.30
N GLY A 288 20.40 5.24 4.80
CA GLY A 288 19.30 5.44 3.85
C GLY A 288 17.93 5.72 4.48
N THR A 289 17.88 6.00 5.78
CA THR A 289 16.69 6.51 6.46
C THR A 289 16.63 8.03 6.36
N TYR A 290 15.43 8.60 6.20
CA TYR A 290 15.17 10.03 6.36
C TYR A 290 14.03 10.28 7.32
N ALA A 291 14.02 11.47 7.93
CA ALA A 291 12.93 11.88 8.80
C ALA A 291 12.71 13.39 8.77
N LEU A 292 11.45 13.80 8.90
CA LEU A 292 11.06 15.15 9.25
C LEU A 292 10.65 15.15 10.72
N MET A 293 11.38 15.93 11.52
CA MET A 293 11.18 16.02 12.95
C MET A 293 10.68 17.41 13.34
N LEU A 294 9.78 17.46 14.32
CA LEU A 294 9.37 18.64 15.05
C LEU A 294 10.08 18.61 16.41
N THR A 295 10.93 19.59 16.69
CA THR A 295 11.63 19.73 17.98
C THR A 295 10.99 20.87 18.79
N HIS A 296 10.63 20.58 20.04
CA HIS A 296 10.11 21.52 21.02
C HIS A 296 10.88 21.38 22.34
N ALA A 297 11.69 22.38 22.66
CA ALA A 297 12.65 22.33 23.75
C ALA A 297 13.57 21.09 23.65
N ASN A 298 13.43 20.14 24.58
CA ASN A 298 14.24 18.91 24.61
C ASN A 298 13.52 17.71 23.97
N ASP A 299 12.26 17.89 23.56
CA ASP A 299 11.46 16.82 22.97
C ASP A 299 11.49 16.93 21.45
N THR A 300 11.50 15.79 20.78
CA THR A 300 11.49 15.76 19.33
C THR A 300 10.59 14.63 18.83
N THR A 301 9.61 15.00 18.01
CA THR A 301 8.59 14.10 17.46
C THR A 301 8.81 13.92 15.96
N SER A 302 8.66 12.70 15.47
CA SER A 302 8.72 12.41 14.03
C SER A 302 7.37 12.72 13.38
N LEU A 303 7.36 13.59 12.39
CA LEU A 303 6.20 13.83 11.50
C LEU A 303 6.22 12.90 10.29
N VAL A 304 7.42 12.58 9.79
CA VAL A 304 7.66 11.61 8.72
C VAL A 304 8.92 10.84 9.08
N SER A 305 8.91 9.52 8.92
CA SER A 305 10.11 8.67 9.03
C SER A 305 9.98 7.51 8.08
N ASP A 306 10.92 7.39 7.15
CA ASP A 306 10.90 6.34 6.13
C ASP A 306 12.32 6.11 5.56
N ARG A 307 12.45 5.18 4.62
CA ARG A 307 13.68 4.87 3.89
C ARG A 307 13.56 5.29 2.43
N SER A 308 14.69 5.67 1.83
CA SER A 308 14.72 6.03 0.41
C SER A 308 15.99 5.55 -0.26
N ASN A 309 15.82 4.86 -1.40
CA ASN A 309 16.92 4.48 -2.29
C ASN A 309 17.54 5.69 -3.03
N LEU A 310 16.91 6.86 -2.95
CA LEU A 310 17.43 8.10 -3.51
C LEU A 310 18.58 8.67 -2.66
N ILE A 311 18.73 8.22 -1.41
CA ILE A 311 19.85 8.59 -0.56
C ILE A 311 21.10 7.84 -1.02
N LYS A 312 22.17 8.57 -1.31
CA LYS A 312 23.50 7.98 -1.47
C LYS A 312 24.01 7.58 -0.09
N THR A 313 23.88 6.30 0.22
CA THR A 313 24.20 5.72 1.53
C THR A 313 25.71 5.62 1.77
N GLY A 314 26.10 5.52 3.04
CA GLY A 314 27.47 5.50 3.51
C GLY A 314 28.05 6.90 3.78
N ARG A 315 29.24 6.90 4.40
CA ARG A 315 29.95 8.14 4.75
C ARG A 315 30.63 8.74 3.53
N ARG A 316 30.91 10.04 3.58
CA ARG A 316 31.54 10.83 2.51
C ARG A 316 30.79 10.78 1.18
N LYS A 317 29.48 10.50 1.22
CA LYS A 317 28.59 10.64 0.06
C LYS A 317 27.81 11.94 0.16
N MET A 318 27.89 12.73 -0.91
CA MET A 318 27.17 14.00 -1.00
C MET A 318 25.73 13.75 -1.45
N ASN A 319 24.80 14.23 -0.64
CA ASN A 319 23.37 14.28 -0.93
C ASN A 319 22.92 15.74 -1.01
N ILE A 320 21.97 16.02 -1.89
CA ILE A 320 21.27 17.31 -1.94
C ILE A 320 19.97 17.16 -1.15
N LEU A 321 19.79 17.96 -0.11
CA LEU A 321 18.52 18.04 0.61
C LEU A 321 17.77 19.28 0.15
N THR A 322 16.46 19.15 -0.06
CA THR A 322 15.60 20.30 -0.29
C THR A 322 14.33 20.17 0.53
N VAL A 323 13.93 21.28 1.16
CA VAL A 323 12.59 21.44 1.74
C VAL A 323 11.87 22.57 1.03
N ILE A 324 10.60 22.35 0.71
CA ILE A 324 9.68 23.36 0.19
C ILE A 324 8.57 23.52 1.21
N VAL A 325 8.38 24.73 1.70
CA VAL A 325 7.40 25.04 2.74
C VAL A 325 6.41 26.08 2.24
N GLN A 326 5.12 25.75 2.29
CA GLN A 326 4.00 26.60 1.89
C GLN A 326 2.89 26.52 2.94
N GLY A 327 2.77 27.56 3.78
CA GLY A 327 1.85 27.55 4.92
C GLY A 327 2.25 26.47 5.93
N SER A 328 1.36 25.51 6.17
CA SER A 328 1.61 24.32 6.99
C SER A 328 2.20 23.14 6.22
N ASN A 329 2.17 23.17 4.89
CA ASN A 329 2.64 22.05 4.08
C ASN A 329 4.16 22.10 3.94
N ILE A 330 4.80 20.96 4.21
CA ILE A 330 6.24 20.76 4.17
C ILE A 330 6.51 19.59 3.21
N TYR A 331 7.20 19.86 2.11
CA TYR A 331 7.58 18.87 1.11
C TYR A 331 9.08 18.61 1.14
N LEU A 332 9.45 17.34 1.12
CA LEU A 332 10.81 16.87 1.29
C LEU A 332 11.33 16.27 -0.01
N TYR A 333 12.55 16.65 -0.36
CA TYR A 333 13.23 16.13 -1.55
C TYR A 333 14.66 15.74 -1.21
N ILE A 334 15.08 14.61 -1.75
CA ILE A 334 16.45 14.10 -1.66
C ILE A 334 16.98 13.93 -3.07
N ASN A 335 18.16 14.48 -3.32
CA ASN A 335 18.77 14.47 -4.64
C ASN A 335 17.81 14.96 -5.74
N ARG A 336 16.99 15.96 -5.40
CA ARG A 336 15.99 16.63 -6.26
C ARG A 336 14.77 15.78 -6.66
N HIS A 337 14.56 14.68 -5.96
CA HIS A 337 13.38 13.83 -6.10
C HIS A 337 12.53 13.90 -4.84
N TYR A 338 11.21 13.95 -5.01
CA TYR A 338 10.26 13.94 -3.89
C TYR A 338 10.41 12.65 -3.09
N VAL A 339 10.42 12.76 -1.76
CA VAL A 339 10.46 11.59 -0.87
C VAL A 339 9.28 11.53 0.10
N GLY A 340 8.70 12.67 0.48
CA GLY A 340 7.61 12.70 1.44
C GLY A 340 7.14 14.11 1.76
N SER A 341 6.04 14.22 2.50
CA SER A 341 5.52 15.50 2.97
C SER A 341 4.73 15.33 4.27
N ALA A 342 4.54 16.43 4.97
CA ALA A 342 3.63 16.53 6.11
C ALA A 342 2.93 17.89 6.11
N SER A 343 1.80 17.99 6.79
CA SER A 343 1.16 19.26 7.13
C SER A 343 1.22 19.46 8.63
N ASP A 344 1.94 20.48 9.09
CA ASP A 344 2.03 20.86 10.49
C ASP A 344 2.07 22.39 10.62
N SER A 345 1.40 22.93 11.65
CA SER A 345 1.23 24.38 11.84
C SER A 345 1.89 24.93 13.11
N SER A 346 2.68 24.10 13.81
CA SER A 346 3.33 24.45 15.07
C SER A 346 4.23 25.67 14.95
N TYR A 347 5.06 25.73 13.90
CA TYR A 347 5.92 26.89 13.63
C TYR A 347 5.63 27.45 12.25
N ARG A 348 5.40 28.77 12.18
CA ARG A 348 5.02 29.48 10.94
C ARG A 348 6.16 30.22 10.26
N ALA A 349 7.20 30.53 11.03
CA ALA A 349 8.33 31.34 10.59
C ALA A 349 9.55 31.10 11.47
N GLY A 350 10.73 31.45 10.98
CA GLY A 350 11.93 31.49 11.81
C GLY A 350 13.21 31.44 11.01
N ALA A 351 14.32 31.26 11.71
CA ALA A 351 15.64 31.11 11.11
C ALA A 351 15.81 29.75 10.44
N ILE A 352 16.79 29.66 9.55
CA ILE A 352 17.27 28.41 8.96
C ILE A 352 18.56 27.98 9.64
N GLY A 353 18.91 26.70 9.53
CA GLY A 353 20.14 26.17 10.09
C GLY A 353 20.49 24.80 9.52
N VAL A 354 21.53 24.21 10.10
CA VAL A 354 21.99 22.85 9.80
C VAL A 354 22.35 22.14 11.10
N MET A 355 22.47 20.82 11.07
CA MET A 355 22.84 20.05 12.26
C MET A 355 23.50 18.72 11.95
N ALA A 356 24.31 18.28 12.91
CA ALA A 356 24.77 16.92 13.09
C ALA A 356 24.09 16.30 14.32
N VAL A 357 23.84 15.00 14.27
CA VAL A 357 23.24 14.23 15.36
C VAL A 357 24.10 13.00 15.63
N ASP A 358 24.61 12.88 16.85
CA ASP A 358 25.29 11.69 17.33
C ASP A 358 24.26 10.75 17.94
N ARG A 359 23.96 9.64 17.25
CA ARG A 359 23.08 8.60 17.81
C ARG A 359 23.86 7.55 18.56
N LYS A 360 25.00 7.16 17.99
CA LYS A 360 25.88 6.10 18.49
C LYS A 360 27.35 6.42 18.27
N HIS A 361 27.68 7.28 17.31
CA HIS A 361 29.03 7.63 16.94
C HIS A 361 29.18 9.14 16.79
N ASP A 362 30.32 9.65 17.28
CA ASP A 362 30.85 10.96 16.93
C ASP A 362 30.55 11.34 15.48
N THR A 363 29.84 12.44 15.30
CA THR A 363 29.30 12.84 14.01
C THR A 363 29.86 14.19 13.56
N ASP A 364 30.31 14.24 12.31
CA ASP A 364 30.78 15.44 11.62
C ASP A 364 30.10 15.50 10.25
N VAL A 365 29.35 16.57 10.02
CA VAL A 365 28.58 16.79 8.80
C VAL A 365 29.00 18.11 8.17
N ALA A 366 29.43 18.04 6.91
CA ALA A 366 29.82 19.18 6.11
C ALA A 366 28.67 19.64 5.20
N PHE A 367 28.47 20.95 5.14
CA PHE A 367 27.43 21.62 4.38
C PHE A 367 28.01 22.64 3.39
N ASN A 368 27.46 22.65 2.17
CA ASN A 368 27.89 23.52 1.09
C ASN A 368 26.72 24.01 0.24
N ASN A 369 26.96 25.08 -0.53
CA ASN A 369 26.11 25.49 -1.66
C ASN A 369 24.63 25.65 -1.30
N LEU A 370 24.36 26.37 -0.21
CA LEU A 370 23.00 26.71 0.20
C LEU A 370 22.35 27.67 -0.81
N ARG A 371 21.12 27.37 -1.17
CA ARG A 371 20.23 28.21 -1.98
C ARG A 371 18.88 28.34 -1.30
N LEU A 372 18.34 29.54 -1.29
CA LEU A 372 17.09 29.87 -0.63
C LEU A 372 16.22 30.73 -1.55
N TRP A 373 14.97 30.33 -1.74
CA TRP A 373 13.96 31.00 -2.54
C TRP A 373 12.79 31.41 -1.65
N ARG A 374 12.19 32.58 -1.91
CA ARG A 374 10.91 32.97 -1.31
C ARG A 374 9.79 32.50 -2.23
N LEU A 375 8.71 31.99 -1.66
CA LEU A 375 7.54 31.49 -2.40
C LEU A 375 6.33 32.39 -2.19
#